data_AF-A0A9E5AJW6-F1
#
_entry.id   AF-A0A9E5AJW6-F1
#
_cell.length_a   1.000
_cell.length_b   1.000
_cell.length_c   1.000
_cell.angle_alpha   90.00
_cell.angle_beta   90.00
_cell.angle_gamma   90.00
#
_symmetry.space_group_name_H-M   'P 1'
#
loop_
_entity.id
_entity.type
_entity.pdbx_description
1 polymer ?
#
loop_
_entity_poly.entity_id
_entity_poly.type
_entity_poly.pdbx_seq_one_letter_code
_entity_poly.pdbx_strand_id
1 'polypeptide(L)'
;MPLDIEDNERTLLLQGEARARLTHELVTKLVQATADHAPLLVVIEDAHWLDSASWRLLRDLQTTVQRVGLLIATRPMAEPVPEMYGPISGEVNTQVHRLQGLNQDDAAQLASQCLGVISIPEQVAALIAGRADGNALYIEKLAQVLRDNGCLLIRDGVCTLAVPVEELSRLPLPATVEGLIVSRVDRLDQRQQLALKVASVIDRLFALDVLQGVYPAQEERAQVPALMPPLVQADLLRPEEIGGRNGYIFKHVLTQEAVYGLMLFAQRRALHRAVAEYYEARGAGADFAVLAHHWQNAEDWPKALRCVEQAGDQALKRWASREAITFFSRAQDIERQHHVIGNDPLRLARWEWSIGEASFRLGRIDAAQQSGRKALRLAGRPVPTTPLGATVGFLGQVAIRLWRKWLPKLAGTAPLH
;
A
#
# COMPACT_ATOMS: atom_id res chain seq x y z
N MET A 1 5.31 8.14 -7.93
CA MET A 1 4.89 9.30 -8.74
C MET A 1 5.03 8.92 -10.21
N PRO A 2 3.99 9.04 -11.06
CA PRO A 2 4.24 9.02 -12.50
C PRO A 2 5.07 10.27 -12.84
N LEU A 3 6.20 10.09 -13.49
CA LEU A 3 6.94 11.19 -14.07
C LEU A 3 6.06 11.79 -15.18
N ASP A 4 5.69 13.05 -15.05
CA ASP A 4 4.82 13.75 -16.00
C ASP A 4 5.62 14.17 -17.25
N ILE A 5 6.13 13.16 -17.95
CA ILE A 5 6.89 13.29 -19.18
C ILE A 5 5.96 12.84 -20.30
N GLU A 6 5.60 13.76 -21.19
CA GLU A 6 4.80 13.42 -22.37
C GLU A 6 5.49 12.35 -23.21
N ASP A 7 4.69 11.40 -23.71
CA ASP A 7 5.22 10.39 -24.60
C ASP A 7 5.71 11.03 -25.91
N ASN A 8 6.91 10.67 -26.32
CA ASN A 8 7.42 11.00 -27.66
C ASN A 8 7.01 9.90 -28.66
N GLU A 9 7.23 10.13 -29.96
CA GLU A 9 6.87 9.16 -31.01
C GLU A 9 7.39 7.72 -30.77
N ARG A 10 8.51 7.58 -30.07
CA ARG A 10 9.07 6.25 -29.70
C ARG A 10 8.36 5.65 -28.50
N THR A 11 7.99 6.42 -27.48
CA THR A 11 7.34 5.90 -26.26
C THR A 11 5.83 5.75 -26.38
N LEU A 12 5.20 6.48 -27.29
CA LEU A 12 3.77 6.36 -27.62
C LEU A 12 3.42 4.98 -28.19
N LEU A 13 4.36 4.37 -28.91
CA LEU A 13 4.21 3.03 -29.51
C LEU A 13 4.61 1.90 -28.56
N LEU A 14 5.28 2.20 -27.45
CA LEU A 14 5.67 1.23 -26.45
C LEU A 14 4.47 0.93 -25.55
N GLN A 15 3.88 -0.25 -25.74
CA GLN A 15 2.85 -0.78 -24.85
C GLN A 15 3.39 -1.96 -24.05
N GLY A 16 2.99 -2.03 -22.79
CA GLY A 16 3.16 -3.22 -21.97
C GLY A 16 4.60 -3.59 -21.61
N GLU A 17 5.06 -4.82 -21.92
CA GLU A 17 6.34 -5.39 -21.48
C GLU A 17 7.51 -4.52 -21.91
N ALA A 18 7.46 -4.06 -23.15
CA ALA A 18 8.50 -3.22 -23.72
C ALA A 18 8.59 -1.89 -22.96
N ARG A 19 7.46 -1.29 -22.58
CA ARG A 19 7.46 -0.05 -21.80
C ARG A 19 7.97 -0.27 -20.38
N ALA A 20 7.46 -1.28 -19.67
CA ALA A 20 7.92 -1.58 -18.30
C ALA A 20 9.41 -1.90 -18.26
N ARG A 21 9.90 -2.74 -19.19
CA ARG A 21 11.32 -3.07 -19.33
C ARG A 21 12.15 -1.83 -19.66
N LEU A 22 11.71 -1.01 -20.61
CA LEU A 22 12.45 0.20 -21.00
C LEU A 22 12.42 1.26 -19.89
N THR A 23 11.36 1.36 -19.10
CA THR A 23 11.34 2.20 -17.89
C THR A 23 12.35 1.70 -16.87
N HIS A 24 12.40 0.40 -16.59
CA HIS A 24 13.43 -0.19 -15.72
C HIS A 24 14.84 0.10 -16.25
N GLU A 25 15.10 -0.18 -17.53
CA GLU A 25 16.38 0.09 -18.17
C GLU A 25 16.75 1.58 -18.12
N LEU A 26 15.78 2.47 -18.32
CA LEU A 26 15.98 3.91 -18.23
C LEU A 26 16.37 4.31 -16.81
N VAL A 27 15.62 3.86 -15.79
CA VAL A 27 15.92 4.18 -14.39
C VAL A 27 17.30 3.63 -14.02
N THR A 28 17.62 2.39 -14.38
CA THR A 28 18.95 1.80 -14.17
C THR A 28 20.04 2.62 -14.85
N LYS A 29 19.85 3.06 -16.10
CA LYS A 29 20.80 3.92 -16.81
C LYS A 29 20.96 5.29 -16.17
N LEU A 30 19.89 5.90 -15.66
CA LEU A 30 19.94 7.18 -14.96
C LEU A 30 20.72 7.05 -13.65
N VAL A 31 20.47 5.98 -12.89
CA VAL A 31 21.21 5.67 -11.67
C VAL A 31 22.68 5.40 -11.98
N GLN A 32 22.98 4.62 -13.03
CA GLN A 32 24.34 4.37 -13.50
C GLN A 32 25.06 5.66 -13.89
N ALA A 33 24.45 6.49 -14.74
CA ALA A 33 25.03 7.75 -15.18
C ALA A 33 25.33 8.66 -13.99
N THR A 34 24.48 8.68 -12.96
CA THR A 34 24.72 9.43 -11.73
C THR A 34 25.89 8.83 -10.94
N ALA A 35 25.91 7.50 -10.79
CA ALA A 35 26.94 6.75 -10.07
C ALA A 35 28.33 6.82 -10.74
N ASP A 36 28.39 7.01 -12.06
CA ASP A 36 29.64 7.18 -12.81
C ASP A 36 30.38 8.47 -12.45
N HIS A 37 29.64 9.53 -12.12
CA HIS A 37 30.23 10.81 -11.71
C HIS A 37 30.72 10.76 -10.25
N ALA A 38 29.92 10.20 -9.34
CA ALA A 38 30.26 10.05 -7.93
C ALA A 38 29.55 8.83 -7.32
N PRO A 39 30.11 8.17 -6.28
CA PRO A 39 29.42 7.08 -5.60
C PRO A 39 28.05 7.53 -5.09
N LEU A 40 27.02 6.72 -5.33
CA LEU A 40 25.63 7.05 -5.03
C LEU A 40 25.07 6.13 -3.93
N LEU A 41 24.46 6.70 -2.89
CA LEU A 41 23.67 5.96 -1.90
C LEU A 41 22.19 6.18 -2.18
N VAL A 42 21.45 5.11 -2.47
CA VAL A 42 19.99 5.14 -2.60
C VAL A 42 19.38 4.61 -1.30
N VAL A 43 18.62 5.48 -0.63
CA VAL A 43 17.91 5.14 0.61
C VAL A 43 16.44 4.88 0.31
N ILE A 44 15.95 3.73 0.76
CA ILE A 44 14.58 3.30 0.53
C ILE A 44 13.96 3.00 1.88
N GLU A 45 13.00 3.84 2.25
CA GLU A 45 12.22 3.66 3.46
C GLU A 45 10.96 2.86 3.18
N ASP A 46 10.47 2.18 4.22
CA ASP A 46 9.20 1.45 4.18
C ASP A 46 9.08 0.42 3.03
N ALA A 47 10.17 -0.28 2.70
CA ALA A 47 10.25 -1.12 1.50
C ALA A 47 9.28 -2.31 1.47
N HIS A 48 8.68 -2.67 2.61
CA HIS A 48 7.59 -3.66 2.70
C HIS A 48 6.35 -3.31 1.87
N TRP A 49 6.17 -2.04 1.47
CA TRP A 49 5.11 -1.61 0.57
C TRP A 49 5.47 -1.67 -0.92
N LEU A 50 6.72 -1.97 -1.27
CA LEU A 50 7.15 -2.00 -2.67
C LEU A 50 6.43 -3.10 -3.44
N ASP A 51 6.00 -2.74 -4.65
CA ASP A 51 5.46 -3.69 -5.62
C ASP A 51 6.55 -4.60 -6.19
N SER A 52 6.13 -5.60 -6.97
CA SER A 52 7.06 -6.61 -7.46
C SER A 52 8.05 -6.08 -8.49
N ALA A 53 7.65 -5.06 -9.26
CA ALA A 53 8.50 -4.38 -10.23
C ALA A 53 9.60 -3.59 -9.52
N SER A 54 9.26 -2.80 -8.51
CA SER A 54 10.21 -2.02 -7.72
C SER A 54 11.25 -2.93 -7.05
N TRP A 55 10.82 -4.05 -6.45
CA TRP A 55 11.73 -5.06 -5.91
C TRP A 55 12.71 -5.62 -6.94
N ARG A 56 12.26 -5.82 -8.18
CA ARG A 56 13.13 -6.26 -9.28
C ARG A 56 14.10 -5.16 -9.71
N LEU A 57 13.66 -3.91 -9.79
CA LEU A 57 14.54 -2.78 -10.06
C LEU A 57 15.67 -2.68 -9.02
N LEU A 58 15.38 -2.87 -7.73
CA LEU A 58 16.43 -2.86 -6.70
C LEU A 58 17.47 -3.95 -6.92
N ARG A 59 17.04 -5.14 -7.34
CA ARG A 59 17.97 -6.20 -7.70
C ARG A 59 18.80 -5.82 -8.93
N ASP A 60 18.18 -5.26 -9.95
CA ASP A 60 18.85 -4.84 -11.17
C ASP A 60 19.92 -3.79 -10.83
N LEU A 61 19.60 -2.78 -10.01
CA LEU A 61 20.55 -1.79 -9.53
C LEU A 61 21.71 -2.43 -8.73
N GLN A 62 21.41 -3.32 -7.79
CA GLN A 62 22.41 -4.01 -6.97
C GLN A 62 23.43 -4.81 -7.81
N THR A 63 22.97 -5.38 -8.93
CA THR A 63 23.77 -6.29 -9.77
C THR A 63 24.46 -5.63 -10.95
N THR A 64 23.90 -4.53 -11.45
CA THR A 64 24.39 -3.88 -12.67
C THR A 64 25.18 -2.60 -12.41
N VAL A 65 24.90 -1.89 -11.31
CA VAL A 65 25.53 -0.58 -11.03
C VAL A 65 26.65 -0.74 -10.01
N GLN A 66 27.90 -0.53 -10.44
CA GLN A 66 29.07 -0.81 -9.60
C GLN A 66 29.29 0.20 -8.45
N ARG A 67 28.87 1.46 -8.62
CA ARG A 67 29.13 2.56 -7.67
C ARG A 67 27.86 2.99 -6.92
N VAL A 68 26.91 2.08 -6.75
CA VAL A 68 25.69 2.30 -5.96
C VAL A 68 25.73 1.51 -4.66
N GLY A 69 25.40 2.17 -3.55
CA GLY A 69 25.00 1.55 -2.31
C GLY A 69 23.49 1.61 -2.16
N LEU A 70 22.87 0.52 -1.69
CA LEU A 70 21.44 0.48 -1.38
C LEU A 70 21.27 0.36 0.13
N LEU A 71 20.58 1.32 0.75
CA LEU A 71 20.11 1.23 2.13
C LEU A 71 18.60 1.01 2.13
N ILE A 72 18.17 -0.20 2.48
CA ILE A 72 16.76 -0.60 2.43
C ILE A 72 16.25 -0.79 3.86
N ALA A 73 15.35 0.08 4.29
CA ALA A 73 14.64 -0.04 5.56
C ALA A 73 13.27 -0.69 5.34
N THR A 74 12.98 -1.74 6.10
CA THR A 74 11.71 -2.47 5.99
C THR A 74 11.25 -3.00 7.33
N ARG A 75 9.93 -3.15 7.49
CA ARG A 75 9.35 -3.99 8.56
C ARG A 75 9.70 -5.46 8.29
N PRO A 76 9.64 -6.34 9.31
CA PRO A 76 9.69 -7.78 9.11
C PRO A 76 8.67 -8.19 8.04
N MET A 77 9.13 -8.87 6.98
CA MET A 77 8.25 -9.26 5.88
C MET A 77 7.23 -10.29 6.36
N ALA A 78 5.95 -9.98 6.17
CA ALA A 78 4.86 -10.95 6.33
C ALA A 78 4.82 -11.90 5.11
N GLU A 79 4.25 -13.09 5.28
CA GLU A 79 4.05 -14.00 4.16
C GLU A 79 2.87 -13.55 3.27
N PRO A 80 3.00 -13.65 1.93
CA PRO A 80 4.16 -14.14 1.18
C PRO A 80 5.26 -13.08 1.03
N VAL A 81 6.51 -13.48 1.31
CA VAL A 81 7.69 -12.62 1.16
C VAL A 81 7.91 -12.26 -0.32
N PRO A 82 8.29 -11.01 -0.66
CA PRO A 82 8.59 -10.63 -2.03
C PRO A 82 9.71 -11.50 -2.64
N GLU A 83 9.51 -11.99 -3.87
CA GLU A 83 10.42 -12.93 -4.53
C GLU A 83 11.88 -12.43 -4.59
N MET A 84 12.08 -11.12 -4.74
CA MET A 84 13.44 -10.53 -4.84
C MET A 84 14.05 -10.20 -3.48
N TYR A 85 13.29 -10.23 -2.38
CA TYR A 85 13.82 -9.95 -1.05
C TYR A 85 14.93 -10.95 -0.68
N GLY A 86 14.68 -12.26 -0.88
CA GLY A 86 15.67 -13.31 -0.64
C GLY A 86 16.97 -13.11 -1.45
N PRO A 87 16.90 -13.01 -2.79
CA PRO A 87 18.06 -12.73 -3.63
C PRO A 87 18.82 -11.45 -3.27
N ILE A 88 18.14 -10.37 -2.89
CA ILE A 88 18.80 -9.12 -2.48
C ILE A 88 19.50 -9.31 -1.13
N SER A 89 18.77 -9.82 -0.14
CA SER A 89 19.25 -9.98 1.25
C SER A 89 20.34 -11.04 1.41
N GLY A 90 20.37 -12.04 0.54
CA GLY A 90 21.36 -13.13 0.54
C GLY A 90 22.58 -12.91 -0.34
N GLU A 91 22.69 -11.76 -1.03
CA GLU A 91 23.86 -11.44 -1.85
C GLU A 91 25.11 -11.23 -0.99
N VAL A 92 26.29 -11.62 -1.48
CA VAL A 92 27.54 -11.62 -0.71
C VAL A 92 27.89 -10.24 -0.15
N ASN A 93 27.58 -9.18 -0.90
CA ASN A 93 27.88 -7.80 -0.51
C ASN A 93 26.73 -7.12 0.25
N THR A 94 25.74 -7.88 0.74
CA THR A 94 24.61 -7.35 1.49
C THR A 94 24.72 -7.70 2.95
N GLN A 95 24.55 -6.69 3.81
CA GLN A 95 24.45 -6.89 5.25
C GLN A 95 23.02 -6.63 5.70
N VAL A 96 22.45 -7.59 6.42
CA VAL A 96 21.12 -7.45 7.00
C VAL A 96 21.25 -7.14 8.49
N HIS A 97 20.90 -5.91 8.86
CA HIS A 97 20.90 -5.47 10.25
C HIS A 97 19.48 -5.56 10.81
N ARG A 98 19.27 -6.49 11.76
CA ARG A 98 17.99 -6.59 12.47
C ARG A 98 17.99 -5.62 13.64
N LEU A 99 17.25 -4.51 13.51
CA LEU A 99 17.05 -3.56 14.59
C LEU A 99 16.18 -4.18 15.68
N GLN A 100 16.67 -4.14 16.92
CA GLN A 100 15.94 -4.53 18.12
C GLN A 100 15.45 -3.28 18.86
N GLY A 101 14.57 -3.46 19.84
CA GLY A 101 14.24 -2.38 20.77
C GLY A 101 15.48 -1.89 21.51
N LEU A 102 15.50 -0.60 21.84
CA LEU A 102 16.56 0.01 22.64
C LEU A 102 16.57 -0.60 24.05
N ASN A 103 17.77 -0.91 24.56
CA ASN A 103 17.92 -1.31 25.95
C ASN A 103 17.71 -0.09 26.89
N GLN A 104 17.76 -0.32 28.20
CA GLN A 104 17.54 0.73 29.20
C GLN A 104 18.53 1.90 29.09
N ASP A 105 19.81 1.61 28.84
CA ASP A 105 20.85 2.64 28.76
C ASP A 105 20.69 3.49 27.50
N ASP A 106 20.47 2.84 26.35
CA ASP A 106 20.20 3.51 25.07
C ASP A 106 18.90 4.33 25.13
N ALA A 107 17.87 3.83 25.83
CA ALA A 107 16.63 4.54 26.06
C ALA A 107 16.84 5.80 26.92
N ALA A 108 17.64 5.71 27.97
CA ALA A 108 17.98 6.84 28.82
C ALA A 108 18.81 7.88 28.06
N GLN A 109 19.76 7.43 27.23
CA GLN A 109 20.56 8.30 26.39
C GLN A 109 19.70 9.02 25.34
N LEU A 110 18.81 8.30 24.66
CA LEU A 110 17.88 8.90 23.70
C LEU A 110 16.96 9.93 24.39
N ALA A 111 16.37 9.58 25.54
CA ALA A 111 15.54 10.52 26.30
C ALA A 111 16.31 11.78 26.72
N SER A 112 17.58 11.63 27.13
CA SER A 112 18.45 12.76 27.47
C SER A 112 18.70 13.68 26.26
N GLN A 113 18.98 13.09 25.09
CA GLN A 113 19.14 13.82 23.83
C GLN A 113 17.85 14.56 23.44
N CYS A 114 16.69 13.91 23.55
CA CYS A 114 15.38 14.52 23.26
C CYS A 114 15.07 15.73 24.16
N LEU A 115 15.54 15.69 25.40
CA LEU A 115 15.36 16.76 26.38
C LEU A 115 16.46 17.85 26.31
N GLY A 116 17.54 17.61 25.56
CA GLY A 116 18.68 18.52 25.47
C GLY A 116 19.49 18.58 26.77
N VAL A 117 19.59 17.46 27.50
CA VAL A 117 20.28 17.35 28.79
C VAL A 117 21.40 16.31 28.74
N ILE A 118 22.35 16.43 29.67
CA ILE A 118 23.48 15.49 29.76
C ILE A 118 23.00 14.12 30.25
N SER A 119 22.08 14.12 31.21
CA SER A 119 21.48 12.92 31.77
C SER A 119 20.10 13.21 32.37
N ILE A 120 19.31 12.15 32.54
CA ILE A 120 18.02 12.17 33.24
C ILE A 120 18.14 11.42 34.58
N PRO A 121 17.27 11.72 35.57
CA PRO A 121 17.20 10.96 36.81
C PRO A 121 16.93 9.47 36.56
N GLU A 122 17.52 8.61 37.38
CA GLU A 122 17.40 7.14 37.25
C GLU A 122 15.93 6.67 37.27
N GLN A 123 15.09 7.31 38.10
CA GLN A 123 13.67 6.99 38.20
C GLN A 123 12.92 7.31 36.89
N VAL A 124 13.34 8.38 36.19
CA VAL A 124 12.78 8.75 34.89
C VAL A 124 13.26 7.77 33.82
N ALA A 125 14.54 7.39 33.83
CA ALA A 125 15.09 6.39 32.93
C ALA A 125 14.39 5.03 33.07
N ALA A 126 14.21 4.55 34.31
CA ALA A 126 13.52 3.31 34.60
C ALA A 126 12.04 3.33 34.17
N LEU A 127 11.33 4.44 34.43
CA LEU A 127 9.96 4.63 33.96
C LEU A 127 9.85 4.57 32.44
N ILE A 128 10.74 5.29 31.74
CA ILE A 128 10.74 5.36 30.28
C ILE A 128 11.05 3.99 29.69
N ALA A 129 12.12 3.33 30.15
CA ALA A 129 12.52 2.02 29.65
C ALA A 129 11.42 0.96 29.90
N GLY A 130 10.84 0.93 31.10
CA GLY A 130 9.78 -0.02 31.46
C GLY A 130 8.47 0.19 30.71
N ARG A 131 8.18 1.41 30.24
CA ARG A 131 6.97 1.73 29.47
C ARG A 131 7.19 1.57 27.96
N ALA A 132 8.37 1.93 27.47
CA ALA A 132 8.61 2.03 26.04
C ALA A 132 8.90 0.69 25.36
N ASP A 133 9.30 -0.33 26.11
CA ASP A 133 9.70 -1.65 25.59
C ASP A 133 10.70 -1.51 24.42
N GLY A 134 11.65 -0.58 24.58
CA GLY A 134 12.68 -0.25 23.60
C GLY A 134 12.20 0.50 22.34
N ASN A 135 10.95 0.94 22.27
CA ASN A 135 10.44 1.72 21.15
C ASN A 135 10.98 3.16 21.19
N ALA A 136 11.90 3.50 20.27
CA ALA A 136 12.55 4.81 20.20
C ALA A 136 11.57 6.00 20.09
N LEU A 137 10.51 5.87 19.28
CA LEU A 137 9.49 6.90 19.15
C LEU A 137 8.78 7.10 20.49
N TYR A 138 8.46 6.01 21.18
CA TYR A 138 7.79 6.12 22.46
C TYR A 138 8.69 6.77 23.53
N ILE A 139 9.98 6.43 23.55
CA ILE A 139 10.98 7.05 24.43
C ILE A 139 11.01 8.57 24.22
N GLU A 140 11.15 9.03 22.97
CA GLU A 140 11.14 10.46 22.63
C GLU A 140 9.88 11.14 23.16
N LYS A 141 8.72 10.51 22.90
CA LYS A 141 7.44 11.13 23.23
C LYS A 141 7.13 11.12 24.72
N LEU A 142 7.53 10.07 25.44
CA LEU A 142 7.35 9.99 26.89
C LEU A 142 8.23 11.01 27.60
N ALA A 143 9.46 11.21 27.13
CA ALA A 143 10.34 12.27 27.62
C ALA A 143 9.72 13.66 27.41
N GLN A 144 9.17 13.94 26.23
CA GLN A 144 8.44 15.18 25.94
C GLN A 144 7.24 15.37 26.88
N VAL A 145 6.40 14.34 27.08
CA VAL A 145 5.22 14.42 27.96
C VAL A 145 5.61 14.72 29.40
N LEU A 146 6.66 14.09 29.92
CA LEU A 146 7.13 14.34 31.29
C LEU A 146 7.62 15.78 31.47
N ARG A 147 8.29 16.34 30.45
CA ARG A 147 8.69 17.75 30.45
C ARG A 147 7.48 18.68 30.35
N ASP A 148 6.58 18.43 29.41
CA ASP A 148 5.47 19.33 29.09
C ASP A 148 4.40 19.34 30.22
N ASN A 149 4.27 18.24 30.97
CA ASN A 149 3.43 18.16 32.17
C ASN A 149 4.13 18.73 33.42
N GLY A 150 5.34 19.28 33.29
CA GLY A 150 6.08 19.89 34.40
C GLY A 150 6.64 18.89 35.41
N CYS A 151 6.76 17.60 35.05
CA CYS A 151 7.36 16.59 35.92
C CYS A 151 8.88 16.67 35.98
N LEU A 152 9.49 17.33 34.98
CA LEU A 152 10.93 17.51 34.85
C LEU A 152 11.28 19.00 34.91
N LEU A 153 12.31 19.34 35.68
CA LEU A 153 12.93 20.66 35.71
C LEU A 153 14.31 20.57 35.05
N ILE A 154 14.56 21.41 34.05
CA ILE A 154 15.85 21.44 33.35
C ILE A 154 16.53 22.76 33.67
N ARG A 155 17.73 22.71 34.26
CA ARG A 155 18.58 23.89 34.55
C ARG A 155 20.02 23.58 34.18
N ASP A 156 20.64 24.44 33.39
CA ASP A 156 22.05 24.33 32.98
C ASP A 156 22.43 22.94 32.41
N GLY A 157 21.52 22.32 31.64
CA GLY A 157 21.73 20.99 31.06
C GLY A 157 21.54 19.81 32.03
N VAL A 158 21.15 20.08 33.28
CA VAL A 158 20.84 19.07 34.30
C VAL A 158 19.32 18.92 34.42
N CYS A 159 18.83 17.68 34.26
CA CYS A 159 17.43 17.34 34.47
C CYS A 159 17.22 16.84 35.91
N THR A 160 16.27 17.43 36.62
CA THR A 160 15.82 16.96 37.95
C THR A 160 14.31 16.68 37.95
N LEU A 161 13.86 15.85 38.88
CA LEU A 161 12.44 15.63 39.11
C LEU A 161 11.82 16.87 39.79
N ALA A 162 10.71 17.35 39.24
CA ALA A 162 9.91 18.42 39.82
C ALA A 162 8.75 17.91 40.68
N VAL A 163 8.51 16.58 40.67
CA VAL A 163 7.46 15.89 41.41
C VAL A 163 8.03 14.74 42.25
N PRO A 164 7.37 14.31 43.33
CA PRO A 164 7.75 13.11 44.09
C PRO A 164 7.77 11.86 43.20
N VAL A 165 8.65 10.90 43.53
CA VAL A 165 8.82 9.65 42.75
C VAL A 165 7.54 8.81 42.74
N GLU A 166 6.79 8.82 43.85
CA GLU A 166 5.52 8.11 43.99
C GLU A 166 4.46 8.66 43.04
N GLU A 167 4.51 9.96 42.75
CA GLU A 167 3.58 10.64 41.85
C GLU A 167 3.92 10.33 40.39
N LEU A 168 5.21 10.25 40.06
CA LEU A 168 5.71 9.86 38.73
C LEU A 168 5.14 8.51 38.25
N SER A 169 5.03 7.54 39.16
CA SER A 169 4.49 6.21 38.87
C SER A 169 2.98 6.20 38.67
N ARG A 170 2.27 7.20 39.23
CA ARG A 170 0.81 7.35 39.18
C ARG A 170 0.33 8.28 38.07
N LEU A 171 1.24 8.94 37.36
CA LEU A 171 0.88 9.79 36.24
C LEU A 171 0.06 8.98 35.22
N PRO A 172 -1.03 9.54 34.68
CA PRO A 172 -1.82 8.93 33.60
C PRO A 172 -1.03 9.03 32.30
N LEU A 173 0.10 8.34 32.25
CA LEU A 173 0.91 8.22 31.05
C LEU A 173 0.27 7.14 30.19
N PRO A 174 0.18 7.37 28.87
CA PRO A 174 -0.16 6.32 27.93
C PRO A 174 0.66 5.06 28.23
N ALA A 175 0.10 3.89 27.94
CA ALA A 175 0.84 2.63 28.03
C ALA A 175 1.55 2.29 26.71
N THR A 176 1.13 2.90 25.58
CA THR A 176 1.63 2.60 24.25
C THR A 176 1.80 3.88 23.40
N VAL A 177 2.50 3.76 22.27
CA VAL A 177 2.63 4.83 21.27
C VAL A 177 1.26 5.26 20.75
N GLU A 178 0.34 4.31 20.55
CA GLU A 178 -1.04 4.58 20.16
C GLU A 178 -1.73 5.43 21.22
N GLY A 179 -1.65 5.06 22.51
CA GLY A 179 -2.25 5.85 23.58
C GLY A 179 -1.72 7.28 23.66
N LEU A 180 -0.44 7.48 23.32
CA LEU A 180 0.14 8.81 23.25
C LEU A 180 -0.40 9.60 22.05
N ILE A 181 -0.51 8.98 20.88
CA ILE A 181 -1.14 9.62 19.72
C ILE A 181 -2.58 9.99 20.04
N VAL A 182 -3.34 9.08 20.67
CA VAL A 182 -4.73 9.32 21.09
C VAL A 182 -4.82 10.51 22.03
N SER A 183 -3.96 10.59 23.05
CA SER A 183 -3.99 11.73 23.98
C SER A 183 -3.68 13.08 23.31
N ARG A 184 -2.88 13.09 22.24
CA ARG A 184 -2.66 14.30 21.42
C ARG A 184 -3.90 14.66 20.60
N VAL A 185 -4.55 13.65 20.02
CA VAL A 185 -5.80 13.84 19.28
C VAL A 185 -6.92 14.36 20.19
N ASP A 186 -7.00 13.88 21.43
CA ASP A 186 -8.02 14.30 22.40
C ASP A 186 -7.89 15.77 22.83
N ARG A 187 -6.69 16.38 22.67
CA ARG A 187 -6.46 17.81 22.92
C ARG A 187 -6.94 18.72 21.78
N LEU A 188 -7.25 18.15 20.62
CA LEU A 188 -7.74 18.90 19.47
C LEU A 188 -9.23 19.18 19.59
N ASP A 189 -9.68 20.26 18.95
CA ASP A 189 -11.12 20.51 18.83
C ASP A 189 -11.81 19.47 17.93
N GLN A 190 -13.14 19.41 18.00
CA GLN A 190 -13.92 18.40 17.28
C GLN A 190 -13.73 18.45 15.75
N ARG A 191 -13.52 19.64 15.17
CA ARG A 191 -13.35 19.84 13.72
C ARG A 191 -11.98 19.34 13.27
N GLN A 192 -10.95 19.64 14.05
CA GLN A 192 -9.57 19.17 13.86
C GLN A 192 -9.49 17.64 13.98
N GLN A 193 -10.13 17.05 15.00
CA GLN A 193 -10.22 15.60 15.14
C GLN A 193 -10.91 14.95 13.94
N LEU A 194 -12.02 15.54 13.47
CA LEU A 194 -12.71 15.05 12.28
C LEU A 194 -11.83 15.14 11.04
N ALA A 195 -11.09 16.24 10.86
CA ALA A 195 -10.18 16.39 9.71
C ALA A 195 -9.08 15.32 9.71
N LEU A 196 -8.48 15.02 10.87
CA LEU A 196 -7.51 13.92 11.00
C LEU A 196 -8.13 12.54 10.69
N LYS A 197 -9.34 12.29 11.19
CA LYS A 197 -10.07 11.03 10.94
C LYS A 197 -10.39 10.84 9.46
N VAL A 198 -10.79 11.90 8.77
CA VAL A 198 -11.03 11.85 7.32
C VAL A 198 -9.71 11.65 6.58
N ALA A 199 -8.66 12.39 6.94
CA ALA A 199 -7.32 12.26 6.36
C ALA A 199 -6.77 10.83 6.49
N SER A 200 -6.96 10.17 7.63
CA SER A 200 -6.45 8.82 7.86
C SER A 200 -7.11 7.76 6.99
N VAL A 201 -8.33 8.02 6.48
CA VAL A 201 -9.04 7.17 5.52
C VAL A 201 -8.55 7.40 4.08
N ILE A 202 -8.12 8.62 3.74
CA ILE A 202 -7.67 8.94 2.37
C ILE A 202 -6.38 8.19 2.07
N ASP A 203 -5.30 8.54 2.78
CA ASP A 203 -3.99 7.89 2.72
C ASP A 203 -3.04 8.54 3.76
N ARG A 204 -1.82 8.03 3.89
CA ARG A 204 -0.74 8.66 4.67
C ARG A 204 -0.35 10.03 4.09
N LEU A 205 -0.28 10.12 2.76
CA LEU A 205 0.03 11.32 1.99
C LEU A 205 -1.22 11.72 1.20
N PHE A 206 -1.77 12.89 1.46
CA PHE A 206 -3.04 13.30 0.86
C PHE A 206 -3.01 14.76 0.42
N ALA A 207 -3.70 15.06 -0.68
CA ALA A 207 -3.89 16.42 -1.14
C ALA A 207 -5.02 17.11 -0.36
N LEU A 208 -4.82 18.38 -0.01
CA LEU A 208 -5.76 19.14 0.83
C LEU A 208 -7.14 19.26 0.20
N ASP A 209 -7.22 19.41 -1.11
CA ASP A 209 -8.49 19.52 -1.83
C ASP A 209 -9.26 18.19 -1.87
N VAL A 210 -8.58 17.04 -1.77
CA VAL A 210 -9.24 15.74 -1.55
C VAL A 210 -9.89 15.72 -0.18
N LEU A 211 -9.13 16.04 0.87
CA LEU A 211 -9.65 16.12 2.24
C LEU A 211 -10.86 17.07 2.34
N GLN A 212 -10.74 18.24 1.73
CA GLN A 212 -11.82 19.22 1.66
C GLN A 212 -13.05 18.68 0.91
N GLY A 213 -12.85 17.97 -0.20
CA GLY A 213 -13.93 17.41 -1.00
C GLY A 213 -14.69 16.28 -0.33
N VAL A 214 -14.02 15.49 0.52
CA VAL A 214 -14.62 14.35 1.24
C VAL A 214 -15.05 14.67 2.67
N TYR A 215 -14.79 15.89 3.15
CA TYR A 215 -15.15 16.28 4.52
C TYR A 215 -16.68 16.15 4.72
N PRO A 216 -17.13 15.46 5.80
CA PRO A 216 -18.55 15.14 5.99
C PRO A 216 -19.48 16.34 6.14
N ALA A 217 -19.06 17.39 6.86
CA ALA A 217 -19.85 18.60 7.04
C ALA A 217 -19.66 19.52 5.84
N GLN A 218 -20.62 19.50 4.90
CA GLN A 218 -20.50 20.17 3.62
C GLN A 218 -20.35 21.69 3.76
N GLU A 219 -21.08 22.29 4.70
CA GLU A 219 -21.01 23.72 5.00
C GLU A 219 -19.64 24.13 5.56
N GLU A 220 -18.93 23.18 6.19
CA GLU A 220 -17.64 23.43 6.83
C GLU A 220 -16.43 23.23 5.91
N ARG A 221 -16.65 22.72 4.68
CA ARG A 221 -15.58 22.39 3.73
C ARG A 221 -14.66 23.57 3.45
N ALA A 222 -15.22 24.77 3.32
CA ALA A 222 -14.43 25.97 3.06
C ALA A 222 -13.44 26.32 4.19
N GLN A 223 -13.67 25.84 5.41
CA GLN A 223 -12.80 26.08 6.56
C GLN A 223 -11.76 24.98 6.78
N VAL A 224 -11.82 23.85 6.06
CA VAL A 224 -10.85 22.74 6.19
C VAL A 224 -9.38 23.20 6.07
N PRO A 225 -8.99 24.10 5.13
CA PRO A 225 -7.62 24.61 5.08
C PRO A 225 -7.15 25.27 6.39
N ALA A 226 -8.05 25.96 7.10
CA ALA A 226 -7.73 26.63 8.36
C ALA A 226 -7.54 25.65 9.52
N LEU A 227 -7.99 24.40 9.39
CA LEU A 227 -7.79 23.34 10.38
C LEU A 227 -6.39 22.73 10.33
N MET A 228 -5.64 22.91 9.23
CA MET A 228 -4.36 22.21 9.03
C MET A 228 -3.20 22.75 9.89
N PRO A 229 -3.00 24.08 10.07
CA PRO A 229 -1.88 24.59 10.85
C PRO A 229 -1.84 24.08 12.31
N PRO A 230 -2.98 24.00 13.05
CA PRO A 230 -2.99 23.38 14.37
C PRO A 230 -2.55 21.90 14.38
N LEU A 231 -2.89 21.13 13.35
CA LEU A 231 -2.49 19.72 13.24
C LEU A 231 -0.98 19.55 13.00
N VAL A 232 -0.38 20.52 12.28
CA VAL A 232 1.08 20.60 12.10
C VAL A 232 1.75 21.00 13.42
N GLN A 233 1.21 22.00 14.12
CA GLN A 233 1.71 22.42 15.44
C GLN A 233 1.62 21.31 16.49
N ALA A 234 0.58 20.47 16.42
CA ALA A 234 0.41 19.30 17.28
C ALA A 234 1.36 18.13 16.94
N ASP A 235 2.27 18.31 15.97
CA ASP A 235 3.24 17.31 15.52
C ASP A 235 2.60 16.04 14.94
N LEU A 236 1.40 16.16 14.35
CA LEU A 236 0.64 15.04 13.76
C LEU A 236 0.80 14.97 12.24
N LEU A 237 0.87 16.14 11.59
CA LEU A 237 1.02 16.29 10.15
C LEU A 237 2.27 17.11 9.79
N ARG A 238 2.79 16.91 8.58
CA ARG A 238 3.77 17.79 7.94
C ARG A 238 3.24 18.26 6.58
N PRO A 239 3.44 19.54 6.19
CA PRO A 239 3.15 19.98 4.84
C PRO A 239 4.01 19.24 3.83
N GLU A 240 3.44 18.89 2.67
CA GLU A 240 4.11 18.20 1.58
C GLU A 240 3.54 18.67 0.24
N GLU A 241 4.35 18.72 -0.81
CA GLU A 241 3.85 19.06 -2.16
C GLU A 241 3.51 17.77 -2.93
N ILE A 242 2.31 17.71 -3.51
CA ILE A 242 1.83 16.55 -4.25
C ILE A 242 1.50 16.97 -5.68
N GLY A 243 2.48 16.86 -6.59
CA GLY A 243 2.30 17.20 -8.00
C GLY A 243 1.80 18.64 -8.21
N GLY A 244 2.46 19.62 -7.58
CA GLY A 244 2.08 21.03 -7.66
C GLY A 244 0.87 21.41 -6.78
N ARG A 245 0.33 20.50 -5.98
CA ARG A 245 -0.81 20.74 -5.08
C ARG A 245 -0.36 20.76 -3.63
N ASN A 246 -1.04 21.59 -2.83
CA ASN A 246 -0.90 21.58 -1.38
C ASN A 246 -1.35 20.24 -0.80
N GLY A 247 -0.45 19.55 -0.14
CA GLY A 247 -0.70 18.28 0.52
C GLY A 247 -0.14 18.24 1.93
N TYR A 248 -0.45 17.14 2.60
CA TYR A 248 0.06 16.86 3.94
C TYR A 248 0.37 15.37 4.04
N ILE A 249 1.36 15.06 4.86
CA ILE A 249 1.73 13.70 5.22
C ILE A 249 1.62 13.51 6.73
N PHE A 250 1.09 12.37 7.17
CA PHE A 250 1.19 11.96 8.57
C PHE A 250 2.67 11.80 8.94
N LYS A 251 3.09 12.45 10.04
CA LYS A 251 4.50 12.44 10.45
C LYS A 251 5.01 11.01 10.66
N HIS A 252 4.17 10.14 11.21
CA HIS A 252 4.45 8.71 11.38
C HIS A 252 3.27 7.85 10.90
N VAL A 253 3.55 6.67 10.35
CA VAL A 253 2.51 5.70 9.94
C VAL A 253 1.62 5.30 11.12
N LEU A 254 2.22 5.09 12.30
CA LEU A 254 1.50 4.77 13.53
C LEU A 254 0.48 5.85 13.91
N THR A 255 0.75 7.12 13.58
CA THR A 255 -0.20 8.22 13.80
C THR A 255 -1.46 8.03 12.96
N GLN A 256 -1.30 7.73 11.67
CA GLN A 256 -2.43 7.44 10.79
C GLN A 256 -3.20 6.20 11.29
N GLU A 257 -2.50 5.11 11.60
CA GLU A 257 -3.10 3.85 12.06
C GLU A 257 -3.88 4.05 13.37
N ALA A 258 -3.34 4.78 14.35
CA ALA A 258 -4.02 5.08 15.61
C ALA A 258 -5.27 5.96 15.40
N VAL A 259 -5.16 7.02 14.59
CA VAL A 259 -6.30 7.90 14.26
C VAL A 259 -7.39 7.13 13.51
N TYR A 260 -7.02 6.28 12.56
CA TYR A 260 -7.95 5.38 11.88
C TYR A 260 -8.61 4.41 12.87
N GLY A 261 -7.83 3.88 13.80
CA GLY A 261 -8.23 3.03 14.93
C GLY A 261 -9.35 3.62 15.80
N LEU A 262 -9.35 4.94 16.01
CA LEU A 262 -10.34 5.64 16.85
C LEU A 262 -11.77 5.67 16.28
N MET A 263 -11.95 5.36 15.00
CA MET A 263 -13.27 5.38 14.37
C MET A 263 -14.00 4.05 14.52
N LEU A 264 -15.31 4.14 14.73
CA LEU A 264 -16.21 2.99 14.65
C LEU A 264 -16.24 2.45 13.22
N PHE A 265 -16.53 1.16 13.06
CA PHE A 265 -16.64 0.51 11.76
C PHE A 265 -17.59 1.24 10.79
N ALA A 266 -18.75 1.67 11.28
CA ALA A 266 -19.73 2.41 10.47
C ALA A 266 -19.20 3.76 9.96
N GLN A 267 -18.38 4.46 10.76
CA GLN A 267 -17.76 5.73 10.37
C GLN A 267 -16.71 5.52 9.29
N ARG A 268 -15.84 4.51 9.46
CA ARG A 268 -14.84 4.13 8.44
C ARG A 268 -15.51 3.80 7.12
N ARG A 269 -16.56 2.96 7.16
CA ARG A 269 -17.33 2.56 5.98
C ARG A 269 -17.93 3.76 5.24
N ALA A 270 -18.51 4.71 5.97
CA ALA A 270 -19.07 5.93 5.38
C ALA A 270 -18.00 6.83 4.75
N LEU A 271 -16.85 7.00 5.41
CA LEU A 271 -15.74 7.80 4.88
C LEU A 271 -15.09 7.14 3.66
N HIS A 272 -14.86 5.82 3.68
CA HIS A 272 -14.36 5.10 2.51
C HIS A 272 -15.30 5.25 1.31
N ARG A 273 -16.62 5.20 1.53
CA ARG A 273 -17.60 5.49 0.47
C ARG A 273 -17.43 6.91 -0.07
N ALA A 274 -17.37 7.92 0.80
CA ALA A 274 -17.22 9.31 0.39
C ALA A 274 -15.93 9.55 -0.42
N VAL A 275 -14.81 8.93 -0.02
CA VAL A 275 -13.54 9.00 -0.75
C VAL A 275 -13.65 8.34 -2.13
N ALA A 276 -14.25 7.16 -2.21
CA ALA A 276 -14.44 6.47 -3.47
C ALA A 276 -15.34 7.26 -4.44
N GLU A 277 -16.45 7.81 -3.95
CA GLU A 277 -17.36 8.65 -4.73
C GLU A 277 -16.67 9.92 -5.23
N TYR A 278 -15.85 10.54 -4.37
CA TYR A 278 -15.07 11.71 -4.75
C TYR A 278 -14.08 11.42 -5.87
N TYR A 279 -13.36 10.29 -5.80
CA TYR A 279 -12.45 9.88 -6.86
C TYR A 279 -13.18 9.46 -8.15
N GLU A 280 -14.33 8.78 -8.06
CA GLU A 280 -15.16 8.46 -9.23
C GLU A 280 -15.66 9.72 -9.95
N ALA A 281 -16.12 10.73 -9.19
CA ALA A 281 -16.67 11.97 -9.75
C ALA A 281 -15.64 12.82 -10.51
N ARG A 282 -14.35 12.72 -10.17
CA ARG A 282 -13.27 13.47 -10.82
C ARG A 282 -12.76 12.84 -12.12
N GLY A 283 -13.33 11.70 -12.54
CA GLY A 283 -13.13 11.14 -13.88
C GLY A 283 -11.84 10.33 -14.07
N ALA A 284 -11.62 9.95 -15.33
CA ALA A 284 -10.66 8.93 -15.80
C ALA A 284 -9.19 9.24 -15.46
N GLY A 285 -8.81 8.95 -14.23
CA GLY A 285 -7.46 9.06 -13.69
C GLY A 285 -7.33 8.45 -12.29
N ALA A 286 -8.46 8.19 -11.62
CA ALA A 286 -8.48 7.43 -10.38
C ALA A 286 -7.92 6.02 -10.62
N ASP A 287 -6.92 5.66 -9.83
CA ASP A 287 -6.35 4.32 -9.82
C ASP A 287 -7.41 3.31 -9.36
N PHE A 288 -7.75 2.35 -10.21
CA PHE A 288 -8.75 1.34 -9.87
C PHE A 288 -8.36 0.49 -8.66
N ALA A 289 -7.06 0.36 -8.36
CA ALA A 289 -6.60 -0.29 -7.13
C ALA A 289 -7.01 0.52 -5.88
N VAL A 290 -6.88 1.84 -5.95
CA VAL A 290 -7.30 2.76 -4.88
C VAL A 290 -8.82 2.73 -4.73
N LEU A 291 -9.56 2.84 -5.84
CA LEU A 291 -11.03 2.73 -5.82
C LEU A 291 -11.49 1.38 -5.26
N ALA A 292 -10.85 0.29 -5.66
CA ALA A 292 -11.12 -1.04 -5.12
C ALA A 292 -10.94 -1.08 -3.60
N HIS A 293 -9.82 -0.56 -3.09
CA HIS A 293 -9.55 -0.49 -1.65
C HIS A 293 -10.67 0.25 -0.91
N HIS A 294 -11.06 1.44 -1.36
CA HIS A 294 -12.12 2.19 -0.69
C HIS A 294 -13.49 1.53 -0.83
N TRP A 295 -13.86 0.99 -2.01
CA TRP A 295 -15.15 0.32 -2.16
C TRP A 295 -15.26 -0.96 -1.33
N GLN A 296 -14.16 -1.70 -1.14
CA GLN A 296 -14.12 -2.85 -0.25
C GLN A 296 -14.34 -2.45 1.21
N ASN A 297 -13.63 -1.43 1.70
CA ASN A 297 -13.82 -0.94 3.06
C ASN A 297 -15.17 -0.22 3.27
N ALA A 298 -15.79 0.25 2.18
CA ALA A 298 -17.16 0.75 2.15
C ALA A 298 -18.23 -0.36 2.11
N GLU A 299 -17.82 -1.63 2.00
CA GLU A 299 -18.67 -2.81 1.80
C GLU A 299 -19.61 -2.71 0.58
N ASP A 300 -19.24 -1.93 -0.43
CA ASP A 300 -19.94 -1.91 -1.73
C ASP A 300 -19.29 -2.96 -2.63
N TRP A 301 -19.64 -4.23 -2.39
CA TRP A 301 -19.05 -5.37 -3.10
C TRP A 301 -19.24 -5.31 -4.63
N PRO A 302 -20.40 -4.87 -5.17
CA PRO A 302 -20.55 -4.66 -6.61
C PRO A 302 -19.57 -3.65 -7.20
N LYS A 303 -19.37 -2.49 -6.56
CA LYS A 303 -18.39 -1.49 -7.04
C LYS A 303 -16.96 -1.97 -6.83
N ALA A 304 -16.66 -2.57 -5.68
CA ALA A 304 -15.36 -3.14 -5.37
C ALA A 304 -14.94 -4.18 -6.40
N LEU A 305 -15.82 -5.13 -6.74
CA LEU A 305 -15.53 -6.17 -7.71
C LEU A 305 -15.18 -5.59 -9.09
N ARG A 306 -15.97 -4.61 -9.56
CA ARG A 306 -15.68 -3.92 -10.83
C ARG A 306 -14.31 -3.24 -10.83
N CYS A 307 -13.99 -2.52 -9.76
CA CYS A 307 -12.70 -1.83 -9.66
C CYS A 307 -11.53 -2.83 -9.60
N VAL A 308 -11.65 -3.92 -8.83
CA VAL A 308 -10.62 -4.96 -8.76
C VAL A 308 -10.40 -5.62 -10.13
N GLU A 309 -11.46 -5.91 -10.90
CA GLU A 309 -11.32 -6.42 -12.26
C GLU A 309 -10.59 -5.44 -13.19
N GLN A 310 -10.96 -4.16 -13.13
CA GLN A 310 -10.33 -3.12 -13.94
C GLN A 310 -8.86 -2.90 -13.54
N ALA A 311 -8.54 -2.98 -12.25
CA ALA A 311 -7.17 -2.94 -11.74
C ALA A 311 -6.36 -4.15 -12.24
N GLY A 312 -6.95 -5.34 -12.23
CA GLY A 312 -6.34 -6.55 -12.80
C GLY A 312 -6.09 -6.44 -14.31
N ASP A 313 -7.06 -5.92 -15.06
CA ASP A 313 -6.92 -5.68 -16.50
C ASP A 313 -5.84 -4.63 -16.79
N GLN A 314 -5.76 -3.55 -16.00
CA GLN A 314 -4.69 -2.55 -16.11
C GLN A 314 -3.33 -3.14 -15.76
N ALA A 315 -3.24 -3.95 -14.72
CA ALA A 315 -2.02 -4.65 -14.33
C ALA A 315 -1.53 -5.58 -15.44
N LEU A 316 -2.42 -6.35 -16.08
CA LEU A 316 -2.09 -7.15 -17.26
C LEU A 316 -1.59 -6.28 -18.44
N LYS A 317 -2.26 -5.17 -18.73
CA LYS A 317 -1.85 -4.24 -19.80
C LYS A 317 -0.49 -3.61 -19.53
N ARG A 318 -0.17 -3.35 -18.25
CA ARG A 318 1.11 -2.79 -17.78
C ARG A 318 2.16 -3.87 -17.46
N TRP A 319 1.83 -5.15 -17.65
CA TRP A 319 2.70 -6.31 -17.39
C TRP A 319 3.12 -6.49 -15.93
N ALA A 320 2.40 -5.86 -15.03
CA ALA A 320 2.43 -6.09 -13.59
C ALA A 320 1.73 -7.42 -13.28
N SER A 321 2.37 -8.53 -13.67
CA SER A 321 1.74 -9.86 -13.70
C SER A 321 1.46 -10.41 -12.30
N ARG A 322 2.27 -10.06 -11.29
CA ARG A 322 1.97 -10.47 -9.90
C ARG A 322 0.75 -9.73 -9.37
N GLU A 323 0.69 -8.43 -9.64
CA GLU A 323 -0.41 -7.55 -9.26
C GLU A 323 -1.71 -7.99 -9.95
N ALA A 324 -1.64 -8.38 -11.22
CA ALA A 324 -2.78 -8.98 -11.93
C ALA A 324 -3.29 -10.25 -11.22
N ILE A 325 -2.39 -11.17 -10.85
CA ILE A 325 -2.76 -12.36 -10.08
C ILE A 325 -3.42 -11.96 -8.76
N THR A 326 -2.85 -11.00 -8.03
CA THR A 326 -3.41 -10.49 -6.76
C THR A 326 -4.82 -9.93 -6.97
N PHE A 327 -5.05 -9.09 -7.97
CA PHE A 327 -6.36 -8.52 -8.24
C PHE A 327 -7.39 -9.59 -8.66
N PHE A 328 -7.06 -10.47 -9.59
CA PHE A 328 -8.01 -11.51 -10.01
C PHE A 328 -8.29 -12.54 -8.91
N SER A 329 -7.30 -12.85 -8.05
CA SER A 329 -7.51 -13.69 -6.87
C SER A 329 -8.41 -12.99 -5.86
N ARG A 330 -8.23 -11.68 -5.65
CA ARG A 330 -9.10 -10.85 -4.82
C ARG A 330 -10.53 -10.81 -5.36
N ALA A 331 -10.73 -10.73 -6.68
CA ALA A 331 -12.06 -10.81 -7.30
C ALA A 331 -12.75 -12.16 -7.00
N GLN A 332 -12.00 -13.27 -7.06
CA GLN A 332 -12.51 -14.59 -6.68
C GLN A 332 -12.89 -14.66 -5.20
N ASP A 333 -12.12 -14.06 -4.31
CA ASP A 333 -12.41 -14.05 -2.88
C ASP A 333 -13.65 -13.21 -2.56
N ILE A 334 -13.81 -12.04 -3.18
CA ILE A 334 -15.03 -11.23 -3.07
C ILE A 334 -16.25 -12.06 -3.51
N GLU A 335 -16.16 -12.75 -4.64
CA GLU A 335 -17.28 -13.54 -5.14
C GLU A 335 -17.60 -14.72 -4.21
N ARG A 336 -16.57 -15.44 -3.73
CA ARG A 336 -16.75 -16.56 -2.81
C ARG A 336 -17.44 -16.13 -1.51
N GLN A 337 -17.12 -14.94 -1.00
CA GLN A 337 -17.63 -14.44 0.28
C GLN A 337 -19.00 -13.76 0.13
N HIS A 338 -19.22 -13.00 -0.95
CA HIS A 338 -20.35 -12.08 -1.06
C HIS A 338 -21.32 -12.40 -2.21
N HIS A 339 -21.01 -13.37 -3.08
CA HIS A 339 -21.90 -13.84 -4.15
C HIS A 339 -22.44 -12.72 -5.05
N VAL A 340 -21.60 -11.72 -5.33
CA VAL A 340 -21.95 -10.49 -6.05
C VAL A 340 -22.50 -10.78 -7.45
N ILE A 341 -21.96 -11.81 -8.12
CA ILE A 341 -22.31 -12.15 -9.50
C ILE A 341 -23.01 -13.51 -9.62
N GLY A 342 -23.44 -14.08 -8.49
CA GLY A 342 -24.17 -15.35 -8.45
C GLY A 342 -23.36 -16.55 -8.96
N ASN A 343 -22.04 -16.52 -8.79
CA ASN A 343 -21.08 -17.51 -9.29
C ASN A 343 -21.14 -17.72 -10.82
N ASP A 344 -21.33 -16.65 -11.60
CA ASP A 344 -21.30 -16.72 -13.08
C ASP A 344 -20.04 -17.45 -13.58
N PRO A 345 -20.19 -18.66 -14.16
CA PRO A 345 -19.07 -19.50 -14.56
C PRO A 345 -18.16 -18.83 -15.60
N LEU A 346 -18.69 -17.95 -16.45
CA LEU A 346 -17.91 -17.29 -17.50
C LEU A 346 -16.99 -16.21 -16.91
N ARG A 347 -17.45 -15.47 -15.90
CA ARG A 347 -16.62 -14.50 -15.20
C ARG A 347 -15.57 -15.18 -14.34
N LEU A 348 -15.92 -16.25 -13.64
CA LEU A 348 -14.94 -17.07 -12.91
C LEU A 348 -13.89 -17.66 -13.86
N ALA A 349 -14.30 -18.15 -15.03
CA ALA A 349 -13.39 -18.64 -16.06
C ALA A 349 -12.47 -17.54 -16.59
N ARG A 350 -12.98 -16.32 -16.79
CA ARG A 350 -12.18 -15.16 -17.20
C ARG A 350 -11.09 -14.83 -16.17
N TRP A 351 -11.42 -14.76 -14.89
CA TRP A 351 -10.41 -14.47 -13.85
C TRP A 351 -9.35 -15.56 -13.78
N GLU A 352 -9.74 -16.83 -13.85
CA GLU A 352 -8.79 -17.95 -13.92
C GLU A 352 -7.90 -17.90 -15.16
N TRP A 353 -8.47 -17.54 -16.32
CA TRP A 353 -7.69 -17.35 -17.53
C TRP A 353 -6.64 -16.24 -17.35
N SER A 354 -7.05 -15.09 -16.82
CA SER A 354 -6.15 -13.96 -16.54
C SER A 354 -5.03 -14.32 -15.56
N ILE A 355 -5.33 -15.09 -14.51
CA ILE A 355 -4.32 -15.61 -13.56
C ILE A 355 -3.35 -16.54 -14.29
N GLY A 356 -3.86 -17.41 -15.17
CA GLY A 356 -3.04 -18.31 -15.97
C GLY A 356 -2.11 -17.56 -16.92
N GLU A 357 -2.62 -16.56 -17.63
CA GLU A 357 -1.85 -15.69 -18.51
C GLU A 357 -0.74 -14.95 -17.75
N ALA A 358 -1.07 -14.33 -16.62
CA ALA A 358 -0.11 -13.65 -15.77
C ALA A 358 0.95 -14.60 -15.20
N SER A 359 0.55 -15.82 -14.81
CA SER A 359 1.47 -16.84 -14.32
C SER A 359 2.44 -17.30 -15.41
N PHE A 360 1.96 -17.45 -16.65
CA PHE A 360 2.80 -17.77 -17.80
C PHE A 360 3.85 -16.70 -18.05
N ARG A 361 3.46 -15.40 -18.00
CA ARG A 361 4.39 -14.27 -18.14
C ARG A 361 5.46 -14.23 -17.04
N LEU A 362 5.17 -14.79 -15.86
CA LEU A 362 6.14 -14.94 -14.77
C LEU A 362 7.00 -16.22 -14.89
N GLY A 363 6.86 -16.99 -15.97
CA GLY A 363 7.56 -18.28 -16.14
C GLY A 363 7.03 -19.41 -15.26
N ARG A 364 5.90 -19.21 -14.57
CA ARG A 364 5.28 -20.21 -13.68
C ARG A 364 4.37 -21.13 -14.50
N ILE A 365 4.99 -22.00 -15.30
CA ILE A 365 4.31 -22.82 -16.30
C ILE A 365 3.27 -23.76 -15.67
N ASP A 366 3.58 -24.41 -14.55
CA ASP A 366 2.65 -25.33 -13.89
C ASP A 366 1.40 -24.60 -13.37
N ALA A 367 1.59 -23.45 -12.74
CA ALA A 367 0.49 -22.59 -12.28
C ALA A 367 -0.36 -22.10 -13.46
N ALA A 368 0.27 -21.71 -14.57
CA ALA A 368 -0.43 -21.29 -15.78
C ALA A 368 -1.29 -22.42 -16.36
N GLN A 369 -0.75 -23.64 -16.45
CA GLN A 369 -1.51 -24.80 -16.92
C GLN A 369 -2.68 -25.15 -16.00
N GLN A 370 -2.46 -25.09 -14.68
CA GLN A 370 -3.49 -25.37 -13.69
C GLN A 370 -4.66 -24.39 -13.81
N SER A 371 -4.38 -23.09 -13.84
CA SER A 371 -5.38 -22.04 -14.02
C SER A 371 -6.08 -22.13 -15.37
N GLY A 372 -5.35 -22.38 -16.47
CA GLY A 372 -5.95 -22.58 -17.79
C GLY A 372 -6.92 -23.77 -17.84
N ARG A 373 -6.57 -24.91 -17.22
CA ARG A 373 -7.47 -26.07 -17.09
C ARG A 373 -8.69 -25.76 -16.23
N LYS A 374 -8.55 -24.96 -15.18
CA LYS A 374 -9.66 -24.54 -14.32
C LYS A 374 -10.61 -23.59 -15.07
N ALA A 375 -10.07 -22.60 -15.79
CA ALA A 375 -10.84 -21.71 -16.65
C ALA A 375 -11.68 -22.48 -17.68
N LEU A 376 -11.06 -23.45 -18.36
CA LEU A 376 -11.73 -24.28 -19.36
C LEU A 376 -12.85 -25.16 -18.77
N ARG A 377 -12.65 -25.70 -17.56
CA ARG A 377 -13.72 -26.41 -16.83
C ARG A 377 -14.90 -25.49 -16.50
N LEU A 378 -14.62 -24.29 -15.99
CA LEU A 378 -15.65 -23.29 -15.65
C LEU A 378 -16.42 -22.81 -16.88
N ALA A 379 -15.76 -22.71 -18.05
CA ALA A 379 -16.40 -22.37 -19.32
C ALA A 379 -17.15 -23.55 -19.98
N GLY A 380 -17.29 -24.70 -19.30
CA GLY A 380 -17.97 -25.89 -19.84
C GLY A 380 -17.21 -26.63 -20.94
N ARG A 381 -15.89 -26.41 -21.06
CA ARG A 381 -15.00 -27.01 -22.07
C ARG A 381 -13.80 -27.71 -21.41
N PRO A 382 -14.00 -28.72 -20.54
CA PRO A 382 -12.90 -29.37 -19.83
C PRO A 382 -11.83 -29.89 -20.79
N VAL A 383 -10.55 -29.65 -20.48
CA VAL A 383 -9.44 -30.28 -21.21
C VAL A 383 -9.42 -31.75 -20.85
N PRO A 384 -9.50 -32.66 -21.83
CA PRO A 384 -9.40 -34.08 -21.57
C PRO A 384 -8.02 -34.42 -20.99
N THR A 385 -8.02 -35.13 -19.86
CA THR A 385 -6.81 -35.53 -19.14
C THR A 385 -6.20 -36.84 -19.66
N THR A 386 -6.86 -37.48 -20.64
CA THR A 386 -6.42 -38.74 -21.26
C THR A 386 -6.30 -38.60 -22.78
N PRO A 387 -5.41 -39.37 -23.44
CA PRO A 387 -5.27 -39.36 -24.91
C PRO A 387 -6.59 -39.67 -25.63
N LEU A 388 -7.39 -40.58 -25.08
CA LEU A 388 -8.73 -40.93 -25.58
C LEU A 388 -9.75 -39.80 -25.43
N GLY A 389 -9.68 -39.03 -24.34
CA GLY A 389 -10.54 -37.86 -24.18
C GLY A 389 -10.18 -36.76 -25.18
N ALA A 390 -8.90 -36.62 -25.55
CA ALA A 390 -8.43 -35.62 -26.50
C ALA A 390 -8.93 -35.91 -27.92
N THR A 391 -8.89 -37.17 -28.35
CA THR A 391 -9.41 -37.58 -29.66
C THR A 391 -10.92 -37.44 -29.73
N VAL A 392 -11.66 -37.84 -28.69
CA VAL A 392 -13.13 -37.68 -28.63
C VAL A 392 -13.55 -36.21 -28.60
N GLY A 393 -12.86 -35.37 -27.82
CA GLY A 393 -13.10 -33.93 -27.77
C GLY A 393 -12.84 -33.22 -29.11
N PHE A 394 -11.77 -33.61 -29.80
CA PHE A 394 -11.45 -33.11 -31.14
C PHE A 394 -12.51 -33.51 -32.18
N LEU A 395 -12.91 -34.79 -32.20
CA LEU A 395 -13.95 -35.30 -33.09
C LEU A 395 -15.30 -34.62 -32.83
N GLY A 396 -15.66 -34.37 -31.57
CA GLY A 396 -16.85 -33.62 -31.20
C GLY A 396 -16.85 -32.17 -31.70
N GLN A 397 -15.72 -31.46 -31.59
CA GLN A 397 -15.60 -30.10 -32.15
C GLN A 397 -15.67 -30.08 -33.68
N VAL A 398 -15.06 -31.06 -34.34
CA VAL A 398 -15.16 -31.23 -35.79
C VAL A 398 -16.61 -31.50 -36.21
N ALA A 399 -17.32 -32.37 -35.49
CA ALA A 399 -18.74 -32.65 -35.73
C ALA A 399 -19.62 -31.40 -35.54
N ILE A 400 -19.42 -30.62 -34.46
CA ILE A 400 -20.18 -29.37 -34.23
C ILE A 400 -19.89 -28.32 -35.31
N ARG A 401 -18.63 -28.19 -35.76
CA ARG A 401 -18.26 -27.28 -36.86
C ARG A 401 -18.87 -27.71 -38.18
N LEU A 402 -18.86 -29.02 -38.48
CA LEU A 402 -19.50 -29.57 -39.67
C LEU A 402 -21.02 -29.40 -39.61
N TRP A 403 -21.63 -29.65 -38.45
CA TRP A 403 -23.07 -29.46 -38.22
C TRP A 403 -23.49 -27.99 -38.40
N ARG A 404 -22.78 -27.02 -37.81
CA ARG A 404 -23.04 -25.58 -38.00
C ARG A 404 -22.81 -25.12 -39.45
N LYS A 405 -21.88 -25.73 -40.18
CA LYS A 405 -21.59 -25.42 -41.59
C LYS A 405 -22.63 -26.02 -42.54
N TRP A 406 -23.31 -27.11 -42.14
CA TRP A 406 -24.28 -27.82 -42.96
C TRP A 406 -25.75 -27.49 -42.63
N LEU A 407 -26.04 -26.96 -41.43
CA LEU A 407 -27.40 -26.55 -41.06
C LEU A 407 -28.05 -25.54 -42.02
N PRO A 408 -27.33 -24.50 -42.53
CA PRO A 408 -27.90 -23.56 -43.50
C PRO A 408 -28.21 -24.19 -44.86
N LYS A 409 -27.69 -25.39 -45.15
CA LYS A 409 -27.92 -26.11 -46.41
C LYS A 409 -29.09 -27.09 -46.34
N LEU A 410 -29.59 -27.39 -45.12
CA LEU A 410 -30.72 -28.30 -44.90
C LEU A 410 -32.01 -27.56 -44.56
N ALA A 411 -31.92 -26.36 -43.99
CA ALA A 411 -33.06 -25.44 -43.86
C ALA A 411 -33.19 -24.63 -45.15
N GLY A 412 -33.89 -25.18 -46.14
CA GLY A 412 -34.24 -24.47 -47.37
C GLY A 412 -34.96 -23.16 -47.07
N THR A 413 -34.22 -22.05 -47.11
CA THR A 413 -34.78 -20.71 -47.17
C THR A 413 -34.39 -20.14 -48.53
N ALA A 414 -35.39 -20.04 -49.41
CA ALA A 414 -35.27 -19.36 -50.68
C ALA A 414 -34.94 -17.88 -50.46
N PRO A 415 -34.12 -17.26 -51.31
CA PRO A 415 -33.89 -15.82 -51.24
C PRO A 415 -35.17 -15.08 -51.64
N LEU A 416 -35.69 -14.22 -50.76
CA LEU A 416 -36.65 -13.18 -51.13
C LEU A 416 -35.87 -12.06 -51.82
N HIS A 417 -36.31 -11.74 -53.04
CA HIS A 417 -35.88 -10.59 -53.84
C HIS A 417 -36.34 -9.26 -53.24
#